data_AF-A0A6G4ECQ0-F1
#
_entry.id   AF-A0A6G4ECQ0-F1
#
_cell.length_a   1.000
_cell.length_b   1.000
_cell.length_c   1.000
_cell.angle_alpha   90.00
_cell.angle_beta   90.00
_cell.angle_gamma   90.00
#
_symmetry.space_group_name_H-M   'P 1'
#
loop_
_entity.id
_entity.type
_entity.pdbx_description
1 polymer ?
#
loop_
_entity_poly.entity_id
_entity_poly.type
_entity_poly.pdbx_seq_one_letter_code
_entity_poly.pdbx_strand_id
1 'polypeptide(L)'
;MFLLWGAANKAYKSHVKEYSSQNARLCFSSDFFIEEADAWRDKCWKMIKERSDLKFLFLTKRIDRFRYCIPEDWNDGYENVIICCTIENQKNADYKLSIFKDLPIKHKCITAQPLLEKVNIEKYLKDIELVVVGGESDNNAGTLDYDWVLDIRNQCVKANVNFEFRQCGTHFIKDGKLYNLQVKDLCKQGKLANINYNI
;
A
#
# COMPACT_ATOMS: atom_id res chain seq x y z
N MET A 1 -15.54 13.15 -18.29
CA MET A 1 -16.55 13.24 -17.21
C MET A 1 -16.97 11.84 -16.83
N PHE A 2 -16.33 11.21 -15.84
CA PHE A 2 -16.87 10.01 -15.20
C PHE A 2 -16.57 10.08 -13.70
N LEU A 3 -17.65 10.38 -12.98
CA LEU A 3 -17.75 10.39 -11.54
C LEU A 3 -17.55 8.97 -11.01
N LEU A 4 -16.49 8.75 -10.23
CA LEU A 4 -16.49 7.70 -9.22
C LEU A 4 -17.50 8.14 -8.16
N TRP A 5 -18.73 7.66 -8.34
CA TRP A 5 -19.90 8.04 -7.55
C TRP A 5 -19.68 7.63 -6.10
N GLY A 6 -19.47 8.64 -5.24
CA GLY A 6 -19.62 8.47 -3.81
C GLY A 6 -21.08 8.16 -3.51
N ALA A 7 -21.34 7.00 -2.93
CA ALA A 7 -22.65 6.66 -2.39
C ALA A 7 -22.56 5.60 -1.29
N ALA A 8 -22.01 6.00 -0.15
CA ALA A 8 -22.49 5.53 1.15
C ALA A 8 -22.51 6.75 2.08
N ASN A 9 -23.63 7.48 2.01
CA ASN A 9 -24.11 8.57 2.86
C ASN A 9 -23.17 9.35 3.81
N LYS A 10 -23.18 10.67 3.57
CA LYS A 10 -22.78 11.83 4.40
C LYS A 10 -21.28 12.16 4.53
N ALA A 11 -20.95 13.28 3.89
CA ALA A 11 -19.85 14.21 4.20
C ALA A 11 -18.41 13.74 3.99
N TYR A 12 -18.01 13.38 2.77
CA TYR A 12 -16.59 13.38 2.40
C TYR A 12 -16.38 13.99 1.01
N LYS A 13 -15.78 15.19 0.98
CA LYS A 13 -15.23 15.80 -0.23
C LYS A 13 -14.03 14.98 -0.69
N SER A 14 -14.23 14.07 -1.64
CA SER A 14 -13.15 13.33 -2.28
C SER A 14 -12.27 14.29 -3.09
N HIS A 15 -11.08 14.57 -2.56
CA HIS A 15 -10.01 15.22 -3.32
C HIS A 15 -9.34 14.14 -4.18
N VAL A 16 -9.87 13.89 -5.38
CA VAL A 16 -9.17 13.11 -6.39
C VAL A 16 -8.06 14.00 -6.95
N LYS A 17 -6.81 13.77 -6.53
CA LYS A 17 -5.65 14.37 -7.22
C LYS A 17 -5.35 13.54 -8.47
N GLU A 18 -5.57 14.15 -9.62
CA GLU A 18 -5.17 13.66 -10.95
C GLU A 18 -3.66 13.40 -10.98
N TYR A 19 -3.24 12.20 -11.40
CA TYR A 19 -1.84 11.86 -11.62
C TYR A 19 -1.68 10.88 -12.79
N SER A 20 -1.20 11.39 -13.93
CA SER A 20 -0.86 10.68 -15.18
C SER A 20 -1.99 9.84 -15.80
N SER A 21 -2.18 9.97 -17.11
CA SER A 21 -3.32 9.49 -17.91
C SER A 21 -3.65 7.99 -17.88
N GLN A 22 -2.99 7.16 -17.05
CA GLN A 22 -3.11 5.70 -17.07
C GLN A 22 -3.21 5.04 -15.67
N ASN A 23 -3.18 5.80 -14.56
CA ASN A 23 -3.17 5.21 -13.21
C ASN A 23 -4.40 5.62 -12.39
N ALA A 24 -5.31 4.68 -12.14
CA ALA A 24 -6.40 4.83 -11.20
C ALA A 24 -6.00 4.24 -9.84
N ARG A 25 -6.15 5.03 -8.77
CA ARG A 25 -5.86 4.57 -7.40
C ARG A 25 -7.14 4.65 -6.58
N LEU A 26 -7.50 3.56 -5.93
CA LEU A 26 -8.80 3.41 -5.27
C LEU A 26 -8.66 3.38 -3.75
N CYS A 27 -9.68 3.89 -3.04
CA CYS A 27 -9.91 3.69 -1.61
C CYS A 27 -8.78 4.15 -0.66
N PHE A 28 -8.06 5.24 -0.90
CA PHE A 28 -7.00 5.70 0.03
C PHE A 28 -7.45 6.04 1.46
N SER A 29 -8.72 6.41 1.64
CA SER A 29 -9.32 6.68 2.96
C SER A 29 -10.24 5.54 3.42
N SER A 30 -10.24 4.42 2.72
CA SER A 30 -11.11 3.26 2.95
C SER A 30 -10.37 1.98 2.52
N ASP A 31 -11.07 0.89 2.21
CA ASP A 31 -10.46 -0.34 1.72
C ASP A 31 -11.48 -1.03 0.80
N PHE A 32 -11.06 -1.51 -0.37
CA PHE A 32 -11.97 -2.10 -1.35
C PHE A 32 -12.51 -3.47 -0.90
N PHE A 33 -11.84 -4.11 0.06
CA PHE A 33 -12.24 -5.41 0.61
C PHE A 33 -13.04 -5.30 1.91
N ILE A 34 -13.56 -4.12 2.28
CA ILE A 34 -14.55 -4.00 3.38
C ILE A 34 -15.92 -4.60 2.99
N GLU A 35 -16.72 -4.98 3.98
CA GLU A 35 -18.08 -5.53 3.80
C GLU A 35 -19.03 -4.54 3.14
N GLU A 36 -18.91 -3.27 3.48
CA GLU A 36 -19.74 -2.20 2.92
C GLU A 36 -19.53 -2.01 1.41
N ALA A 37 -18.44 -2.58 0.87
CA ALA A 37 -18.19 -2.64 -0.56
C ALA A 37 -18.88 -3.82 -1.27
N ASP A 38 -19.31 -4.85 -0.54
CA ASP A 38 -19.91 -6.08 -1.11
C ASP A 38 -21.07 -5.75 -2.06
N ALA A 39 -21.95 -4.81 -1.67
CA ALA A 39 -23.15 -4.46 -2.44
C ALA A 39 -22.88 -3.84 -3.82
N TRP A 40 -21.67 -3.31 -4.07
CA TRP A 40 -21.32 -2.63 -5.32
C TRP A 40 -20.02 -3.12 -5.96
N ARG A 41 -19.31 -4.07 -5.33
CA ARG A 41 -17.99 -4.55 -5.79
C ARG A 41 -18.03 -5.14 -7.19
N ASP A 42 -19.05 -5.92 -7.51
CA ASP A 42 -19.16 -6.58 -8.83
C ASP A 42 -19.23 -5.57 -9.97
N LYS A 43 -19.92 -4.44 -9.76
CA LYS A 43 -19.98 -3.36 -10.76
C LYS A 43 -18.60 -2.71 -10.94
N CYS A 44 -17.84 -2.57 -9.86
CA CYS A 44 -16.46 -2.08 -9.95
C CYS A 44 -15.55 -3.05 -10.69
N TRP A 45 -15.64 -4.36 -10.43
CA TRP A 45 -14.83 -5.35 -11.15
C TRP A 45 -15.10 -5.38 -12.66
N LYS A 46 -16.37 -5.25 -13.07
CA LYS A 46 -16.73 -5.12 -14.49
C LYS A 46 -16.05 -3.91 -15.13
N MET A 47 -16.11 -2.75 -14.47
CA MET A 47 -15.47 -1.52 -14.96
C MET A 47 -13.94 -1.62 -15.01
N ILE A 48 -13.32 -2.27 -14.02
CA ILE A 48 -11.88 -2.52 -14.00
C ILE A 48 -11.47 -3.39 -15.17
N LYS A 49 -12.24 -4.44 -15.47
CA LYS A 49 -11.98 -5.33 -16.61
C LYS A 49 -12.13 -4.60 -17.94
N GLU A 50 -13.17 -3.77 -18.09
CA GLU A 50 -13.41 -2.97 -19.30
C GLU A 50 -12.29 -1.94 -19.55
N ARG A 51 -11.78 -1.31 -18.48
CA ARG A 51 -10.74 -0.27 -18.54
C ARG A 51 -9.33 -0.85 -18.46
N SER A 52 -9.02 -1.76 -19.37
CA SER A 52 -7.67 -2.33 -19.53
C SER A 52 -6.59 -1.29 -19.89
N ASP A 53 -6.99 -0.10 -20.35
CA ASP A 53 -6.13 1.06 -20.59
C ASP A 53 -5.65 1.75 -19.29
N LEU A 54 -6.22 1.39 -18.14
CA LEU A 54 -5.84 1.92 -16.83
C LEU A 54 -5.24 0.82 -15.95
N LYS A 55 -4.21 1.17 -15.18
CA LYS A 55 -3.74 0.37 -14.04
C LYS A 55 -4.50 0.78 -12.78
N PHE A 56 -5.06 -0.20 -12.06
CA PHE A 56 -5.81 -0.03 -10.82
C PHE A 56 -4.97 -0.49 -9.62
N LEU A 57 -4.59 0.44 -8.76
CA LEU A 57 -3.85 0.14 -7.53
C LEU A 57 -4.79 0.11 -6.33
N PHE A 58 -4.77 -1.00 -5.60
CA PHE A 58 -5.49 -1.22 -4.35
C PHE A 58 -4.54 -1.26 -3.18
N LEU A 59 -4.81 -0.47 -2.15
CA LEU A 59 -4.19 -0.62 -0.84
C LEU A 59 -5.18 -1.32 0.08
N THR A 60 -4.77 -2.38 0.74
CA THR A 60 -5.66 -3.12 1.64
C THR A 60 -4.97 -3.57 2.92
N LYS A 61 -5.72 -3.46 4.02
CA LYS A 61 -5.38 -4.09 5.31
C LYS A 61 -6.14 -5.40 5.52
N ARG A 62 -7.06 -5.75 4.62
CA ARG A 62 -8.02 -6.86 4.71
C ARG A 62 -7.75 -7.93 3.65
N ILE A 63 -6.49 -8.30 3.49
CA ILE A 63 -6.08 -9.26 2.46
C ILE A 63 -6.69 -10.66 2.67
N ASP A 64 -7.06 -10.98 3.91
CA ASP A 64 -7.82 -12.17 4.30
C ASP A 64 -9.19 -12.27 3.61
N ARG A 65 -9.79 -11.13 3.24
CA ARG A 65 -11.07 -11.10 2.52
C ARG A 65 -10.95 -11.29 1.01
N PHE A 66 -9.73 -11.24 0.45
CA PHE A 66 -9.50 -11.20 -0.98
C PHE A 66 -10.26 -12.30 -1.75
N ARG A 67 -10.17 -13.56 -1.30
CA ARG A 67 -10.81 -14.70 -1.98
C ARG A 67 -12.34 -14.62 -2.02
N TYR A 68 -12.96 -13.92 -1.08
CA TYR A 68 -14.41 -13.69 -1.07
C TYR A 68 -14.82 -12.47 -1.89
N CYS A 69 -13.85 -11.65 -2.29
CA CYS A 69 -14.08 -10.35 -2.91
C CYS A 69 -13.73 -10.31 -4.41
N ILE A 70 -13.04 -11.32 -4.95
CA ILE A 70 -12.69 -11.38 -6.38
C ILE A 70 -13.89 -11.80 -7.24
N PRO A 71 -13.96 -11.36 -8.51
CA PRO A 71 -15.00 -11.80 -9.43
C PRO A 71 -14.75 -13.26 -9.88
N GLU A 72 -15.79 -13.94 -10.37
CA GLU A 72 -15.71 -15.34 -10.80
C GLU A 72 -14.67 -15.58 -11.92
N ASP A 73 -14.46 -14.59 -12.78
CA ASP A 73 -13.56 -14.63 -13.92
C ASP A 73 -12.14 -14.13 -13.61
N TRP A 74 -11.77 -14.05 -12.33
CA TRP A 74 -10.46 -13.59 -11.87
C TRP A 74 -9.29 -14.45 -12.39
N ASN A 75 -9.48 -15.76 -12.55
CA ASN A 75 -8.46 -16.72 -12.98
C ASN A 75 -7.14 -16.58 -12.18
N ASP A 76 -6.04 -16.22 -12.84
CA ASP A 76 -4.71 -15.99 -12.27
C ASP A 76 -4.42 -14.51 -11.95
N GLY A 77 -5.43 -13.64 -12.11
CA GLY A 77 -5.41 -12.23 -11.80
C GLY A 77 -5.52 -11.32 -13.02
N TYR A 78 -6.00 -10.09 -12.82
CA TYR A 78 -6.06 -9.08 -13.88
C TYR A 78 -4.73 -8.38 -14.06
N GLU A 79 -4.23 -8.34 -15.31
CA GLU A 79 -2.98 -7.66 -15.69
C GLU A 79 -3.02 -6.16 -15.36
N ASN A 80 -4.20 -5.56 -15.30
CA ASN A 80 -4.35 -4.15 -15.01
C ASN A 80 -4.61 -3.85 -13.52
N VAL A 81 -4.42 -4.82 -12.62
CA VAL A 81 -4.68 -4.69 -11.18
C VAL A 81 -3.40 -4.95 -10.36
N ILE A 82 -3.09 -4.00 -9.48
CA ILE A 82 -1.99 -4.07 -8.51
C ILE A 82 -2.59 -4.12 -7.12
N ILE A 83 -2.22 -5.13 -6.34
CA ILE A 83 -2.63 -5.25 -4.93
C ILE A 83 -1.44 -4.97 -4.02
N CYS A 84 -1.58 -3.95 -3.19
CA CYS A 84 -0.64 -3.56 -2.16
C CYS A 84 -1.15 -4.02 -0.79
N CYS A 85 -0.52 -5.04 -0.21
CA CYS A 85 -0.86 -5.53 1.12
C CYS A 85 -0.21 -4.65 2.20
N THR A 86 -1.02 -4.02 3.05
CA THR A 86 -0.54 -3.14 4.10
C THR A 86 -0.20 -3.91 5.37
N ILE A 87 1.02 -3.73 5.86
CA ILE A 87 1.54 -4.30 7.11
C ILE A 87 2.03 -3.19 8.04
N GLU A 88 1.72 -3.28 9.33
CA GLU A 88 2.09 -2.24 10.29
C GLU A 88 3.13 -2.71 11.31
N ASN A 89 3.16 -4.02 11.58
CA ASN A 89 3.98 -4.68 12.59
C ASN A 89 4.24 -6.14 12.20
N GLN A 90 5.11 -6.84 12.92
CA GLN A 90 5.52 -8.21 12.62
C GLN A 90 4.34 -9.18 12.69
N LYS A 91 3.47 -9.04 13.68
CA LYS A 91 2.25 -9.85 13.80
C LYS A 91 1.38 -9.75 12.55
N ASN A 92 1.12 -8.53 12.08
CA ASN A 92 0.35 -8.29 10.87
C ASN A 92 1.10 -8.74 9.61
N ALA A 93 2.42 -8.58 9.55
CA ALA A 93 3.23 -9.09 8.45
C ALA A 93 3.10 -10.61 8.35
N ASP A 94 3.30 -11.33 9.45
CA ASP A 94 3.22 -12.79 9.46
C ASP A 94 1.82 -13.30 9.09
N TYR A 95 0.77 -12.68 9.66
CA TYR A 95 -0.61 -13.05 9.36
C TYR A 95 -1.01 -12.73 7.91
N LYS A 96 -0.84 -11.47 7.48
CA LYS A 96 -1.34 -11.01 6.17
C LYS A 96 -0.49 -11.56 5.03
N LEU A 97 0.84 -11.56 5.17
CA LEU A 97 1.73 -11.99 4.08
C LEU A 97 1.76 -13.51 3.92
N SER A 98 1.48 -14.29 4.98
CA SER A 98 1.29 -15.73 4.85
C SER A 98 0.09 -16.11 3.99
N ILE A 99 -0.95 -15.28 3.96
CA ILE A 99 -2.09 -15.42 3.04
C ILE A 99 -1.71 -14.87 1.66
N PHE A 100 -1.17 -13.65 1.64
CA PHE A 100 -0.90 -12.89 0.41
C PHE A 100 0.02 -13.61 -0.58
N LYS A 101 1.04 -14.31 -0.06
CA LYS A 101 1.99 -15.07 -0.89
C LYS A 101 1.29 -16.11 -1.79
N ASP A 102 0.18 -16.69 -1.34
CA ASP A 102 -0.53 -17.78 -2.03
C ASP A 102 -1.74 -17.29 -2.85
N LEU A 103 -1.99 -15.99 -2.90
CA LEU A 103 -3.10 -15.42 -3.67
C LEU A 103 -2.77 -15.30 -5.17
N PRO A 104 -3.74 -15.57 -6.07
CA PRO A 104 -3.56 -15.47 -7.52
C PRO A 104 -3.58 -14.00 -7.96
N ILE A 105 -2.49 -13.28 -7.72
CA ILE A 105 -2.38 -11.85 -8.05
C ILE A 105 -1.13 -11.68 -8.90
N LYS A 106 -1.27 -11.08 -10.09
CA LYS A 106 -0.17 -10.84 -11.03
C LYS A 106 0.83 -9.81 -10.50
N HIS A 107 0.33 -8.69 -9.98
CA HIS A 107 1.16 -7.59 -9.48
C HIS A 107 0.98 -7.42 -7.96
N LYS A 108 1.95 -7.92 -7.19
CA LYS A 108 1.94 -7.89 -5.73
C LYS A 108 2.92 -6.85 -5.21
N CYS A 109 2.43 -5.98 -4.32
CA CYS A 109 3.26 -5.03 -3.59
C CYS A 109 3.01 -5.17 -2.08
N ILE A 110 4.00 -4.77 -1.28
CA ILE A 110 3.87 -4.63 0.17
C ILE A 110 3.92 -3.15 0.52
N THR A 111 3.05 -2.70 1.43
CA THR A 111 3.08 -1.35 1.97
C THR A 111 3.25 -1.39 3.48
N ALA A 112 4.46 -1.13 3.95
CA ALA A 112 4.74 -0.92 5.37
C ALA A 112 4.55 0.56 5.72
N GLN A 113 3.31 1.03 5.59
CA GLN A 113 2.94 2.41 5.89
C GLN A 113 1.53 2.46 6.53
N PRO A 114 1.43 2.82 7.81
CA PRO A 114 2.55 3.17 8.69
C PRO A 114 3.34 1.95 9.16
N LEU A 115 4.67 2.06 9.18
CA LEU A 115 5.55 1.12 9.89
C LEU A 115 5.63 1.51 11.37
N LEU A 116 5.16 0.62 12.26
CA LEU A 116 5.04 0.89 13.70
C LEU A 116 6.11 0.21 14.55
N GLU A 117 6.83 -0.77 14.00
CA GLU A 117 7.94 -1.47 14.66
C GLU A 117 8.92 -2.03 13.62
N LYS A 118 10.04 -2.61 14.08
CA LYS A 118 10.95 -3.37 13.22
C LYS A 118 10.25 -4.63 12.70
N VAL A 119 10.29 -4.87 11.39
CA VAL A 119 9.66 -6.03 10.74
C VAL A 119 10.64 -6.77 9.84
N ASN A 120 10.64 -8.10 9.92
CA ASN A 120 11.29 -9.00 8.98
C ASN A 120 10.25 -9.61 8.02
N ILE A 121 10.42 -9.29 6.73
CA ILE A 121 9.61 -9.77 5.62
C ILE A 121 10.39 -10.66 4.63
N GLU A 122 11.66 -10.99 4.88
CA GLU A 122 12.53 -11.70 3.91
C GLU A 122 11.85 -12.96 3.34
N LYS A 123 11.17 -13.75 4.18
CA LYS A 123 10.48 -14.99 3.78
C LYS A 123 9.22 -14.77 2.90
N TYR A 124 8.78 -13.52 2.73
CA TYR A 124 7.57 -13.13 2.00
C TYR A 124 7.86 -12.33 0.72
N LEU A 125 9.14 -12.09 0.38
CA LEU A 125 9.52 -11.23 -0.74
C LEU A 125 9.44 -11.90 -2.12
N LYS A 126 9.19 -13.21 -2.17
CA LYS A 126 9.01 -13.92 -3.44
C LYS A 126 7.79 -13.37 -4.19
N ASP A 127 7.96 -13.09 -5.48
CA ASP A 127 6.93 -12.57 -6.40
C ASP A 127 6.38 -11.18 -5.99
N ILE A 128 7.10 -10.44 -5.15
CA ILE A 128 6.79 -9.05 -4.80
C ILE A 128 7.53 -8.11 -5.75
N GLU A 129 6.79 -7.18 -6.36
CA GLU A 129 7.35 -6.22 -7.32
C GLU A 129 7.92 -4.98 -6.63
N LEU A 130 7.30 -4.55 -5.53
CA LEU A 130 7.66 -3.34 -4.80
C LEU A 130 7.30 -3.42 -3.31
N VAL A 131 8.21 -2.95 -2.46
CA VAL A 131 7.96 -2.65 -1.05
C VAL A 131 8.01 -1.14 -0.83
N VAL A 132 6.93 -0.57 -0.31
CA VAL A 132 6.85 0.85 0.06
C VAL A 132 6.86 0.97 1.57
N VAL A 133 7.73 1.84 2.12
CA VAL A 133 7.83 2.10 3.56
C VAL A 133 7.55 3.57 3.85
N GLY A 134 6.84 3.84 4.95
CA GLY A 134 6.67 5.19 5.45
C GLY A 134 6.03 5.28 6.83
N GLY A 135 6.09 6.48 7.43
CA GLY A 135 5.53 6.76 8.75
C GLY A 135 4.12 7.35 8.72
N GLU A 136 3.55 7.56 9.91
CA GLU A 136 2.29 8.27 10.11
C GLU A 136 2.47 9.79 10.01
N SER A 137 1.42 10.49 9.57
CA SER A 137 1.41 11.94 9.38
C SER A 137 0.44 12.67 10.32
N ASP A 138 0.18 12.10 11.50
CA ASP A 138 -0.72 12.64 12.52
C ASP A 138 0.07 13.32 13.67
N ASN A 139 -0.57 14.19 14.45
CA ASN A 139 0.04 14.81 15.62
C ASN A 139 0.29 13.81 16.77
N ASN A 140 -0.55 12.77 16.86
CA ASN A 140 -0.42 11.67 17.82
C ASN A 140 0.20 10.42 17.16
N ALA A 141 0.91 10.59 16.04
CA ALA A 141 1.57 9.52 15.31
C ALA A 141 2.52 8.72 16.22
N GLY A 142 2.62 7.42 15.97
CA GLY A 142 3.72 6.60 16.46
C GLY A 142 5.07 7.10 15.93
N THR A 143 6.14 6.58 16.53
CA THR A 143 7.50 6.89 16.09
C THR A 143 7.92 5.97 14.96
N LEU A 144 8.48 6.55 13.89
CA LEU A 144 9.18 5.81 12.85
C LEU A 144 10.69 5.88 13.10
N ASP A 145 11.33 4.74 13.32
CA ASP A 145 12.80 4.64 13.36
C ASP A 145 13.37 4.42 11.96
N TYR A 146 14.34 5.25 11.58
CA TYR A 146 15.03 5.16 10.29
C TYR A 146 15.79 3.84 10.12
N ASP A 147 16.29 3.24 11.20
CA ASP A 147 17.00 1.96 11.12
C ASP A 147 16.05 0.83 10.69
N TRP A 148 14.76 0.90 11.04
CA TRP A 148 13.77 -0.07 10.57
C TRP A 148 13.52 0.07 9.07
N VAL A 149 13.53 1.30 8.54
CA VAL A 149 13.41 1.58 7.11
C VAL A 149 14.61 0.99 6.35
N LEU A 150 15.83 1.22 6.85
CA LEU A 150 17.05 0.68 6.25
C LEU A 150 17.10 -0.85 6.32
N ASP A 151 16.60 -1.43 7.41
CA ASP A 151 16.53 -2.89 7.56
C ASP A 151 15.62 -3.51 6.48
N ILE A 152 14.39 -3.00 6.29
CA ILE A 152 13.49 -3.47 5.22
C ILE A 152 14.11 -3.26 3.83
N ARG A 153 14.76 -2.11 3.60
CA ARG A 153 15.49 -1.87 2.34
C ARG A 153 16.53 -2.96 2.09
N ASN A 154 17.34 -3.30 3.09
CA ASN A 154 18.38 -4.32 2.95
C ASN A 154 17.77 -5.70 2.66
N GLN A 155 16.64 -6.03 3.27
CA GLN A 155 15.89 -7.25 2.95
C GLN A 155 15.45 -7.26 1.46
N CYS A 156 14.94 -6.13 0.95
CA CYS A 156 14.55 -5.98 -0.46
C CYS A 156 15.73 -6.09 -1.42
N VAL A 157 16.87 -5.45 -1.09
CA VAL A 157 18.11 -5.54 -1.89
C VAL A 157 18.59 -6.99 -1.99
N LYS A 158 18.63 -7.72 -0.87
CA LYS A 158 19.05 -9.14 -0.87
C LYS A 158 18.13 -10.01 -1.72
N ALA A 159 16.82 -9.72 -1.71
CA ALA A 159 15.83 -10.47 -2.48
C ALA A 159 15.68 -10.00 -3.93
N ASN A 160 16.41 -8.96 -4.34
CA ASN A 160 16.22 -8.27 -5.62
C ASN A 160 14.75 -7.87 -5.84
N VAL A 161 14.21 -7.07 -4.91
CA VAL A 161 12.86 -6.48 -4.97
C VAL A 161 12.96 -4.96 -4.90
N ASN A 162 12.16 -4.23 -5.70
CA ASN A 162 12.18 -2.77 -5.67
C ASN A 162 11.74 -2.24 -4.29
N PHE A 163 12.31 -1.11 -3.89
CA PHE A 163 12.05 -0.48 -2.60
C PHE A 163 11.88 1.03 -2.74
N GLU A 164 10.81 1.56 -2.13
CA GLU A 164 10.55 3.00 -2.03
C GLU A 164 10.41 3.42 -0.56
N PHE A 165 11.22 4.40 -0.14
CA PHE A 165 10.96 5.14 1.08
C PHE A 165 10.11 6.37 0.78
N ARG A 166 8.81 6.28 1.07
CA ARG A 166 7.82 7.26 0.64
C ARG A 166 7.81 8.52 1.49
N GLN A 167 7.81 8.36 2.82
CA GLN A 167 7.77 9.49 3.74
C GLN A 167 8.29 9.14 5.15
N CYS A 168 8.87 10.14 5.81
CA CYS A 168 9.11 10.09 7.26
C CYS A 168 7.78 10.05 8.05
N GLY A 169 7.86 9.74 9.34
CA GLY A 169 6.76 9.96 10.28
C GLY A 169 6.82 11.36 10.91
N THR A 170 5.71 11.86 11.46
CA THR A 170 5.70 13.09 12.28
C THR A 170 6.74 13.01 13.40
N HIS A 171 6.78 11.88 14.10
CA HIS A 171 7.81 11.54 15.08
C HIS A 171 8.82 10.59 14.40
N PHE A 172 10.02 11.09 14.11
CA PHE A 172 11.03 10.37 13.34
C PHE A 172 12.32 10.22 14.13
N ILE A 173 12.79 9.00 14.34
CA ILE A 173 14.09 8.74 14.96
C ILE A 173 15.13 8.51 13.87
N LYS A 174 16.27 9.19 13.99
CA LYS A 174 17.46 8.95 13.16
C LYS A 174 18.70 9.17 14.01
N ASP A 175 19.65 8.23 13.94
CA ASP A 175 20.91 8.26 14.70
C ASP A 175 20.67 8.43 16.22
N GLY A 176 19.63 7.76 16.75
CA GLY A 176 19.23 7.84 18.15
C GLY A 176 18.56 9.16 18.58
N LYS A 177 18.35 10.11 17.66
CA LYS A 177 17.71 11.39 17.94
C LYS A 177 16.29 11.43 17.41
N LEU A 178 15.36 11.89 18.24
CA LEU A 178 13.96 12.16 17.85
C LEU A 178 13.84 13.52 17.17
N TYR A 179 13.15 13.54 16.04
CA TYR A 179 12.79 14.73 15.26
C TYR A 179 11.26 14.82 15.14
N ASN A 180 10.72 16.01 15.37
CA ASN A 180 9.31 16.32 15.14
C ASN A 180 9.19 17.08 13.81
N LEU A 181 8.75 16.39 12.77
CA LEU A 181 8.68 16.91 11.42
C LEU A 181 7.28 17.45 11.10
N GLN A 182 7.20 18.54 10.33
CA GLN A 182 5.91 19.06 9.87
C GLN A 182 5.35 18.15 8.77
N VAL A 183 4.03 17.90 8.79
CA VAL A 183 3.34 17.02 7.83
C VAL A 183 3.67 17.34 6.37
N LYS A 184 3.75 18.64 6.03
CA LYS A 184 4.08 19.11 4.66
C LYS A 184 5.49 18.70 4.21
N ASP A 185 6.40 18.41 5.14
CA ASP A 185 7.80 18.10 4.86
C ASP A 185 8.08 16.59 4.84
N LEU A 186 7.18 15.73 5.33
CA LEU A 186 7.43 14.29 5.49
C LEU A 186 7.83 13.57 4.20
N CYS A 187 7.07 13.76 3.12
CA CYS A 187 7.40 13.20 1.81
C CYS A 187 8.67 13.82 1.22
N LYS A 188 8.91 15.11 1.45
CA LYS A 188 10.12 15.81 0.96
C LYS A 188 11.37 15.27 1.64
N GLN A 189 11.35 15.14 2.98
CA GLN A 189 12.46 14.60 3.75
C GLN A 189 12.71 13.13 3.43
N GLY A 190 11.65 12.32 3.28
CA GLY A 190 11.79 10.92 2.85
C GLY A 190 12.52 10.79 1.50
N LYS A 191 12.15 11.61 0.51
CA LYS A 191 12.84 11.64 -0.79
C LYS A 191 14.30 12.09 -0.70
N LEU A 192 14.61 13.05 0.16
CA LEU A 192 15.99 13.53 0.36
C LEU A 192 16.91 12.47 0.98
N ALA A 193 16.37 11.44 1.63
CA ALA A 193 17.16 10.29 2.09
C ALA A 193 17.83 9.55 0.92
N ASN A 194 17.24 9.61 -0.28
CA ASN A 194 17.78 9.02 -1.51
C ASN A 194 18.19 7.54 -1.37
N ILE A 195 17.33 6.75 -0.71
CA ILE A 195 17.58 5.33 -0.42
C ILE A 195 16.74 4.36 -1.24
N ASN A 196 15.96 4.84 -2.21
CA ASN A 196 15.18 3.97 -3.08
C ASN A 196 16.11 2.98 -3.81
N TYR A 197 15.62 1.76 -4.04
CA TYR A 197 16.32 0.73 -4.80
C TYR A 197 15.42 0.26 -5.92
N ASN A 198 15.91 0.34 -7.15
CA ASN A 198 15.23 -0.12 -8.35
C ASN A 198 16.14 -1.08 -9.11
N ILE A 199 15.56 -2.10 -9.71
CA ILE A 199 16.23 -3.15 -10.48
C ILE A 199 16.25 -2.78 -11.97
#